data_AF-A0A387GZU3-F1
#
_entry.id   AF-A0A387GZU3-F1
#
_cell.length_a   1.000
_cell.length_b   1.000
_cell.length_c   1.000
_cell.angle_alpha   90.00
_cell.angle_beta   90.00
_cell.angle_gamma   90.00
#
_symmetry.space_group_name_H-M   'P 1'
#
loop_
_entity.id
_entity.type
_entity.pdbx_description
1 polymer ?
#
loop_
_entity_poly.entity_id
_entity_poly.type
_entity_poly.pdbx_seq_one_letter_code
_entity_poly.pdbx_strand_id
1 'polypeptide(L)'
;MRNQFVSAIIFVASFIPGAATAQENGPIIIPEQLQKLALEFPIAKRLDIDWNKAEPNDAGRYLGFLAAVNQVAITVANSHDRKEPNDVDFLAALSIQCIWPTNKPPLVEKSWPFQEAAFYNATVREAILKAVGPSAKDLPDRIEKLGTVAYAASGGDLPTQPDQYYKSVFDAQSLTGSK
;
A
#
# COMPACT_ATOMS: atom_id res chain seq x y z
N MET A 1 -7.10 -58.62 15.10
CA MET A 1 -6.44 -58.17 13.85
C MET A 1 -7.17 -56.95 13.33
N ARG A 2 -6.42 -56.08 12.66
CA ARG A 2 -6.63 -54.63 12.55
C ARG A 2 -7.86 -54.23 11.72
N ASN A 3 -8.53 -53.21 12.26
CA ASN A 3 -9.65 -52.45 11.73
C ASN A 3 -9.39 -51.79 10.35
N GLN A 4 -10.46 -51.81 9.55
CA GLN A 4 -11.10 -50.67 8.88
C GLN A 4 -10.52 -50.04 7.59
N PHE A 5 -11.36 -50.16 6.54
CA PHE A 5 -11.92 -49.12 5.67
C PHE A 5 -11.01 -47.97 5.23
N VAL A 6 -10.67 -47.99 3.93
CA VAL A 6 -10.35 -46.78 3.17
C VAL A 6 -11.68 -46.21 2.66
N SER A 7 -12.25 -45.24 3.39
CA SER A 7 -13.39 -44.45 2.92
C SER A 7 -12.87 -43.18 2.25
N ALA A 8 -13.28 -42.99 1.00
CA ALA A 8 -13.06 -41.78 0.22
C ALA A 8 -13.68 -40.56 0.92
N ILE A 9 -12.90 -39.49 1.08
CA ILE A 9 -13.41 -38.18 1.54
C ILE A 9 -13.87 -37.42 0.30
N ILE A 10 -15.19 -37.22 0.22
CA ILE A 10 -15.87 -36.38 -0.77
C ILE A 10 -15.65 -34.92 -0.38
N PHE A 11 -14.99 -34.15 -1.25
CA PHE A 11 -15.00 -32.69 -1.18
C PHE A 11 -16.38 -32.19 -1.63
N VAL A 12 -17.24 -31.85 -0.68
CA VAL A 12 -18.44 -31.05 -0.95
C VAL A 12 -18.00 -29.59 -0.99
N ALA A 13 -17.75 -29.08 -2.19
CA ALA A 13 -17.60 -27.66 -2.43
C ALA A 13 -18.98 -27.00 -2.32
N SER A 14 -19.27 -26.43 -1.15
CA SER A 14 -20.44 -25.59 -0.95
C SER A 14 -20.21 -24.24 -1.64
N PHE A 15 -20.80 -24.08 -2.82
CA PHE A 15 -21.04 -22.77 -3.42
C PHE A 15 -21.98 -21.97 -2.50
N ILE A 16 -21.46 -20.90 -1.91
CA ILE A 16 -22.29 -19.85 -1.30
C ILE A 16 -22.13 -18.60 -2.17
N PRO A 17 -23.14 -18.22 -2.97
CA PRO A 17 -23.18 -16.91 -3.60
C PRO A 17 -23.62 -15.89 -2.55
N GLY A 18 -22.68 -15.50 -1.69
CA GLY A 18 -22.86 -14.38 -0.77
C GLY A 18 -22.18 -13.16 -1.38
N ALA A 19 -22.96 -12.17 -1.80
CA ALA A 19 -22.45 -10.82 -1.96
C ALA A 19 -21.89 -10.39 -0.60
N ALA A 20 -20.59 -10.51 -0.41
CA ALA A 20 -19.92 -10.22 0.84
C ALA A 20 -19.78 -8.70 1.02
N THR A 21 -20.87 -8.05 1.39
CA THR A 21 -20.83 -6.79 2.13
C THR A 21 -20.43 -7.13 3.58
N ALA A 22 -19.16 -7.50 3.80
CA ALA A 22 -18.67 -7.93 5.12
C ALA A 22 -17.19 -7.57 5.38
N GLN A 23 -16.63 -6.61 4.66
CA GLN A 23 -15.24 -6.16 4.87
C GLN A 23 -15.15 -4.69 5.25
N GLU A 24 -16.10 -4.21 6.07
CA GLU A 24 -15.95 -2.87 6.65
C GLU A 24 -14.84 -2.83 7.71
N ASN A 25 -14.42 -3.96 8.31
CA ASN A 25 -13.34 -4.01 9.31
C ASN A 25 -12.48 -5.29 9.24
N GLY A 26 -12.41 -5.94 8.08
CA GLY A 26 -11.56 -7.12 7.86
C GLY A 26 -10.17 -6.78 7.29
N PRO A 27 -9.21 -7.72 7.38
CA PRO A 27 -7.92 -7.58 6.70
C PRO A 27 -8.13 -7.38 5.21
N ILE A 28 -7.44 -6.42 4.60
CA ILE A 28 -7.43 -6.26 3.14
C ILE A 28 -6.50 -7.28 2.48
N ILE A 29 -6.86 -7.72 1.26
CA ILE A 29 -5.98 -8.54 0.44
C ILE A 29 -4.93 -7.61 -0.21
N ILE A 30 -3.65 -7.85 0.09
CA ILE A 30 -2.53 -7.16 -0.57
C ILE A 30 -2.26 -7.84 -1.91
N PRO A 31 -2.31 -7.11 -3.06
CA PRO A 31 -2.04 -7.70 -4.36
C PRO A 31 -0.65 -8.33 -4.45
N GLU A 32 -0.54 -9.47 -5.14
CA GLU A 32 0.73 -10.18 -5.33
C GLU A 32 1.76 -9.31 -6.06
N GLN A 33 1.31 -8.48 -7.01
CA GLN A 33 2.15 -7.54 -7.75
C GLN A 33 2.84 -6.54 -6.81
N LEU A 34 2.09 -5.95 -5.88
CA LEU A 34 2.64 -5.05 -4.87
C LEU A 34 3.62 -5.78 -3.95
N GLN A 35 3.32 -7.02 -3.55
CA GLN A 35 4.25 -7.82 -2.74
C GLN A 35 5.57 -8.09 -3.48
N LYS A 36 5.53 -8.39 -4.77
CA LYS A 36 6.74 -8.59 -5.61
C LYS A 36 7.55 -7.30 -5.72
N LEU A 37 6.87 -6.20 -6.06
CA LEU A 37 7.51 -4.89 -6.22
C LEU A 37 8.13 -4.39 -4.90
N ALA A 38 7.47 -4.67 -3.77
CA ALA A 38 7.97 -4.31 -2.44
C ALA A 38 9.32 -4.94 -2.09
N LEU A 39 9.70 -6.07 -2.73
CA LEU A 39 11.00 -6.72 -2.53
C LEU A 39 12.16 -5.92 -3.13
N GLU A 40 11.88 -5.02 -4.08
CA GLU A 40 12.89 -4.20 -4.75
C GLU A 40 13.27 -2.95 -3.95
N PHE A 41 12.52 -2.64 -2.89
CA PHE A 41 12.67 -1.41 -2.12
C PHE A 41 13.02 -1.67 -0.66
N PRO A 42 13.74 -0.74 0.00
CA PRO A 42 14.20 -0.93 1.37
C PRO A 42 13.09 -0.70 2.41
N ILE A 43 11.86 -1.19 2.18
CA ILE A 43 10.68 -0.93 3.02
C ILE A 43 10.94 -1.36 4.48
N ALA A 44 11.41 -2.60 4.69
CA ALA A 44 11.70 -3.10 6.04
C ALA A 44 12.75 -2.24 6.76
N LYS A 45 13.81 -1.82 6.06
CA LYS A 45 14.82 -0.91 6.61
C LYS A 45 14.23 0.46 6.95
N ARG A 46 13.34 0.99 6.11
CA ARG A 46 12.69 2.29 6.34
C ARG A 46 11.71 2.23 7.53
N LEU A 47 11.08 1.08 7.74
CA LEU A 47 10.22 0.81 8.90
C LEU A 47 10.98 0.38 10.16
N ASP A 48 12.31 0.35 10.11
CA ASP A 48 13.18 -0.14 11.19
C ASP A 48 12.81 -1.57 11.66
N ILE A 49 12.69 -2.48 10.69
CA ILE A 49 12.38 -3.90 10.91
C ILE A 49 13.62 -4.76 10.59
N ASP A 50 14.12 -5.48 11.58
CA ASP A 50 15.09 -6.57 11.41
C ASP A 50 14.37 -7.91 11.46
N TRP A 51 14.17 -8.55 10.30
CA TRP A 51 13.47 -9.82 10.20
C TRP A 51 14.10 -10.97 11.01
N ASN A 52 15.39 -10.88 11.36
CA ASN A 52 16.04 -11.90 12.21
C ASN A 52 15.67 -11.76 13.69
N LYS A 53 15.09 -10.62 14.08
CA LYS A 53 14.70 -10.28 15.46
C LYS A 53 13.27 -9.76 15.52
N ALA A 54 12.46 -10.08 14.50
CA ALA A 54 11.14 -9.49 14.35
C ALA A 54 10.20 -9.86 15.49
N GLU A 55 9.51 -8.85 16.00
CA GLU A 55 8.40 -9.01 16.93
C GLU A 55 7.06 -9.13 16.19
N PRO A 56 6.00 -9.64 16.83
CA PRO A 56 4.68 -9.75 16.19
C PRO A 56 4.16 -8.43 15.60
N ASN A 57 4.52 -7.29 16.20
CA ASN A 57 4.12 -5.97 15.70
C ASN A 57 4.79 -5.60 14.37
N ASP A 58 5.96 -6.17 14.05
CA ASP A 58 6.72 -5.83 12.84
C ASP A 58 6.03 -6.30 11.58
N ALA A 59 5.44 -7.49 11.64
CA ALA A 59 4.58 -7.98 10.57
C ALA A 59 3.36 -7.06 10.38
N GLY A 60 2.77 -6.57 11.48
CA GLY A 60 1.68 -5.59 11.47
C GLY A 60 2.07 -4.29 10.77
N ARG A 61 3.20 -3.68 11.18
CA ARG A 61 3.78 -2.48 10.56
C ARG A 61 4.01 -2.64 9.06
N TYR A 62 4.62 -3.76 8.67
CA TYR A 62 4.92 -4.04 7.26
C TYR A 62 3.65 -4.23 6.42
N LEU A 63 2.71 -5.07 6.87
CA LEU A 63 1.45 -5.30 6.18
C LEU A 63 0.56 -4.05 6.15
N GLY A 64 0.55 -3.28 7.23
CA GLY A 64 -0.11 -1.99 7.33
C GLY A 64 0.42 -0.98 6.32
N PHE A 65 1.74 -0.88 6.20
CA PHE A 65 2.38 -0.06 5.19
C PHE A 65 2.01 -0.49 3.76
N LEU A 66 2.06 -1.79 3.45
CA LEU A 66 1.64 -2.29 2.14
C LEU A 66 0.14 -2.04 1.87
N ALA A 67 -0.71 -2.16 2.89
CA ALA A 67 -2.13 -1.82 2.78
C ALA A 67 -2.33 -0.34 2.44
N ALA A 68 -1.56 0.54 3.08
CA ALA A 68 -1.59 1.98 2.80
C ALA A 68 -1.13 2.30 1.38
N VAL A 69 -0.02 1.69 0.92
CA VAL A 69 0.44 1.81 -0.48
C VAL A 69 -0.63 1.33 -1.45
N ASN A 70 -1.30 0.20 -1.16
CA ASN A 70 -2.38 -0.31 -1.99
C ASN A 70 -3.55 0.68 -2.10
N GLN A 71 -3.94 1.34 -1.00
CA GLN A 71 -4.99 2.37 -1.04
C GLN A 71 -4.59 3.54 -1.93
N VAL A 72 -3.36 4.03 -1.78
CA VAL A 72 -2.86 5.12 -2.64
C VAL A 72 -2.85 4.69 -4.11
N ALA A 73 -2.42 3.47 -4.42
CA ALA A 73 -2.41 2.94 -5.79
C ALA A 73 -3.83 2.83 -6.37
N ILE A 74 -4.82 2.42 -5.58
CA ILE A 74 -6.24 2.40 -5.99
C ILE A 74 -6.73 3.82 -6.30
N THR A 75 -6.44 4.80 -5.45
CA THR A 75 -6.84 6.20 -5.72
C THR A 75 -6.25 6.71 -7.03
N VAL A 76 -4.98 6.40 -7.28
CA VAL A 76 -4.26 6.81 -8.48
C VAL A 76 -4.77 6.07 -9.73
N ALA A 77 -5.05 4.78 -9.65
CA ALA A 77 -5.64 4.02 -10.75
C ALA A 77 -7.05 4.56 -11.10
N ASN A 78 -7.87 4.81 -10.09
CA ASN A 78 -9.22 5.35 -10.25
C ASN A 78 -9.22 6.74 -10.92
N SER A 79 -8.20 7.56 -10.72
CA SER A 79 -8.10 8.86 -11.41
C SER A 79 -7.82 8.75 -12.91
N HIS A 80 -7.52 7.56 -13.41
CA HIS A 80 -7.33 7.25 -14.84
C HIS A 80 -8.38 6.24 -15.34
N ASP A 81 -9.54 6.18 -14.71
CA ASP A 81 -10.65 5.28 -15.06
C ASP A 81 -10.27 3.79 -15.06
N ARG A 82 -9.19 3.41 -14.35
CA ARG A 82 -8.77 2.02 -14.16
C ARG A 82 -9.39 1.45 -12.89
N LYS A 83 -9.97 0.25 -13.01
CA LYS A 83 -10.57 -0.47 -11.87
C LYS A 83 -9.55 -1.14 -10.95
N GLU A 84 -8.38 -1.47 -11.50
CA GLU A 84 -7.32 -2.18 -10.79
C GLU A 84 -5.99 -1.46 -11.02
N PRO A 85 -5.15 -1.29 -9.98
CA PRO A 85 -3.83 -0.70 -10.14
C PRO A 85 -2.88 -1.61 -10.95
N ASN A 86 -2.03 -1.00 -11.78
CA ASN A 86 -0.92 -1.66 -12.45
C ASN A 86 0.42 -1.34 -11.75
N ASP A 87 1.54 -1.85 -12.31
CA ASP A 87 2.88 -1.64 -11.75
C ASP A 87 3.25 -0.16 -11.60
N VAL A 88 2.86 0.67 -12.58
CA VAL A 88 3.12 2.11 -12.56
C VAL A 88 2.33 2.80 -11.43
N ASP A 89 1.09 2.39 -11.19
CA ASP A 89 0.27 2.90 -10.08
C ASP A 89 0.91 2.55 -8.73
N PHE A 90 1.48 1.35 -8.58
CA PHE A 90 2.21 0.97 -7.37
C PHE A 90 3.53 1.74 -7.21
N LEU A 91 4.27 1.98 -8.28
CA LEU A 91 5.46 2.84 -8.27
C LEU A 91 5.11 4.29 -7.90
N ALA A 92 4.01 4.82 -8.43
CA ALA A 92 3.48 6.12 -8.05
C ALA A 92 3.11 6.15 -6.55
N ALA A 93 2.43 5.11 -6.05
CA ALA A 93 2.07 5.00 -4.64
C ALA A 93 3.28 4.92 -3.71
N LEU A 94 4.30 4.15 -4.06
CA LEU A 94 5.58 4.11 -3.34
C LEU A 94 6.32 5.44 -3.41
N SER A 95 6.12 6.22 -4.49
CA SER A 95 6.62 7.59 -4.59
C SER A 95 5.94 8.55 -3.65
N ILE A 96 4.62 8.50 -3.61
CA ILE A 96 3.79 9.27 -2.69
C ILE A 96 4.16 8.93 -1.23
N GLN A 97 4.49 7.67 -0.96
CA GLN A 97 4.94 7.20 0.35
C GLN A 97 6.43 7.46 0.65
N CYS A 98 7.15 8.19 -0.21
CA CYS A 98 8.58 8.49 -0.04
C CYS A 98 9.47 7.24 0.18
N ILE A 99 9.11 6.12 -0.47
CA ILE A 99 9.93 4.90 -0.54
C ILE A 99 10.73 4.86 -1.84
N TRP A 100 10.13 5.31 -2.93
CA TRP A 100 10.76 5.37 -4.24
C TRP A 100 10.67 6.80 -4.82
N PRO A 101 11.69 7.32 -5.49
CA PRO A 101 13.06 6.83 -5.51
C PRO A 101 13.67 6.85 -4.10
N THR A 102 14.61 5.94 -3.82
CA THR A 102 15.10 5.66 -2.45
C THR A 102 15.79 6.86 -1.77
N ASN A 103 16.24 7.84 -2.53
CA ASN A 103 16.88 9.06 -2.05
C ASN A 103 15.89 10.18 -1.68
N LYS A 104 14.58 9.95 -1.78
CA LYS A 104 13.58 10.97 -1.48
C LYS A 104 13.55 11.31 0.03
N PRO A 105 13.41 12.59 0.42
CA PRO A 105 13.29 12.96 1.82
C PRO A 105 12.12 12.24 2.51
N PRO A 106 12.24 11.89 3.80
CA PRO A 106 11.25 11.11 4.55
C PRO A 106 10.02 11.92 4.96
N LEU A 107 9.38 12.61 4.01
CA LEU A 107 8.32 13.58 4.32
C LEU A 107 7.08 12.94 4.94
N VAL A 108 6.76 11.69 4.59
CA VAL A 108 5.58 10.99 5.12
C VAL A 108 5.91 9.99 6.23
N GLU A 109 7.18 9.79 6.56
CA GLU A 109 7.61 8.73 7.49
C GLU A 109 6.96 8.87 8.88
N LYS A 110 6.79 10.12 9.34
CA LYS A 110 6.12 10.42 10.62
C LYS A 110 4.64 10.04 10.65
N SER A 111 3.99 9.84 9.50
CA SER A 111 2.59 9.42 9.45
C SER A 111 2.38 7.92 9.30
N TRP A 112 3.43 7.14 9.02
CA TRP A 112 3.32 5.69 8.87
C TRP A 112 2.69 4.96 10.07
N PRO A 113 2.96 5.34 11.34
CA PRO A 113 2.28 4.72 12.49
C PRO A 113 0.75 4.89 12.46
N PHE A 114 0.23 5.96 11.88
CA PHE A 114 -1.22 6.16 11.72
C PHE A 114 -1.81 5.36 10.55
N GLN A 115 -0.95 4.92 9.64
CA GLN A 115 -1.31 4.13 8.46
C GLN A 115 -1.20 2.61 8.71
N GLU A 116 -0.47 2.19 9.74
CA GLU A 116 -0.28 0.77 10.11
C GLU A 116 -1.61 0.01 10.24
N ALA A 117 -2.62 0.65 10.81
CA ALA A 117 -3.94 0.04 10.98
C ALA A 117 -4.70 -0.18 9.65
N ALA A 118 -4.23 0.34 8.51
CA ALA A 118 -4.91 0.23 7.22
C ALA A 118 -5.17 -1.22 6.80
N PHE A 119 -4.36 -2.17 7.25
CA PHE A 119 -4.57 -3.57 6.93
C PHE A 119 -5.93 -4.07 7.46
N TYR A 120 -6.28 -3.75 8.70
CA TYR A 120 -7.52 -4.22 9.35
C TYR A 120 -8.65 -3.18 9.40
N ASN A 121 -8.37 -1.89 9.18
CA ASN A 121 -9.31 -0.81 9.46
C ASN A 121 -9.71 -0.06 8.18
N ALA A 122 -10.99 -0.18 7.75
CA ALA A 122 -11.46 0.53 6.55
C ALA A 122 -11.55 2.05 6.75
N THR A 123 -11.79 2.54 7.97
CA THR A 123 -11.78 3.98 8.25
C THR A 123 -10.40 4.58 8.01
N VAL A 124 -9.34 3.87 8.40
CA VAL A 124 -7.95 4.29 8.11
C VAL A 124 -7.67 4.23 6.61
N ARG A 125 -8.15 3.19 5.91
CA ARG A 125 -8.04 3.12 4.45
C ARG A 125 -8.71 4.32 3.77
N GLU A 126 -9.94 4.63 4.16
CA GLU A 126 -10.70 5.78 3.64
C GLU A 126 -10.00 7.12 3.93
N ALA A 127 -9.40 7.27 5.12
CA ALA A 127 -8.60 8.45 5.45
C ALA A 127 -7.37 8.58 4.53
N ILE A 128 -6.69 7.47 4.24
CA ILE A 128 -5.55 7.45 3.30
C ILE A 128 -6.00 7.83 1.88
N LEU A 129 -7.14 7.32 1.41
CA LEU A 129 -7.69 7.70 0.10
C LEU A 129 -7.89 9.22 -0.01
N LYS A 130 -8.43 9.85 1.05
CA LYS A 130 -8.67 11.30 1.14
C LYS A 130 -7.39 12.13 1.25
N ALA A 131 -6.34 11.55 1.82
CA ALA A 131 -5.05 12.23 1.97
C ALA A 131 -4.28 12.34 0.63
N VAL A 132 -4.66 11.59 -0.42
CA VAL A 132 -3.99 11.67 -1.73
C VAL A 132 -4.31 13.01 -2.40
N GLY A 133 -3.26 13.81 -2.61
CA GLY A 133 -3.35 15.15 -3.19
C GLY A 133 -3.55 15.15 -4.71
N PRO A 134 -3.87 16.31 -5.30
CA PRO A 134 -4.14 16.43 -6.73
C PRO A 134 -2.93 16.07 -7.62
N SER A 135 -1.70 16.41 -7.23
CA SER A 135 -0.51 16.12 -8.04
C SER A 135 -0.08 14.65 -7.99
N ALA A 136 -0.55 13.88 -7.00
CA ALA A 136 -0.33 12.44 -6.96
C ALA A 136 -1.05 11.71 -8.10
N LYS A 137 -2.17 12.27 -8.57
CA LYS A 137 -2.98 11.68 -9.65
C LYS A 137 -2.25 11.67 -10.99
N ASP A 138 -1.35 12.61 -11.25
CA ASP A 138 -0.63 12.66 -12.53
C ASP A 138 0.65 11.81 -12.55
N LEU A 139 0.99 11.15 -11.43
CA LEU A 139 2.28 10.46 -11.30
C LEU A 139 2.46 9.29 -12.27
N PRO A 140 1.45 8.44 -12.52
CA PRO A 140 1.61 7.36 -13.49
C PRO A 140 1.99 7.86 -14.88
N ASP A 141 1.28 8.86 -15.40
CA ASP A 141 1.57 9.46 -16.70
C ASP A 141 2.99 10.02 -16.77
N ARG A 142 3.47 10.62 -15.68
CA ARG A 142 4.85 11.14 -15.60
C ARG A 142 5.88 10.01 -15.63
N ILE A 143 5.64 8.94 -14.86
CA ILE A 143 6.52 7.76 -14.81
C ILE A 143 6.57 7.09 -16.17
N GLU A 144 5.43 6.89 -16.83
CA GLU A 144 5.36 6.28 -18.17
C GLU A 144 6.03 7.16 -19.23
N LYS A 145 5.78 8.47 -19.21
CA LYS A 145 6.36 9.41 -20.17
C LYS A 145 7.88 9.52 -20.06
N LEU A 146 8.42 9.56 -18.84
CA LEU A 146 9.86 9.66 -18.61
C LEU A 146 10.55 8.29 -18.69
N GLY A 147 9.83 7.23 -18.37
CA GLY A 147 10.37 5.90 -18.10
C GLY A 147 10.89 5.78 -16.66
N THR A 148 10.67 4.60 -16.06
CA THR A 148 10.99 4.29 -14.65
C THR A 148 12.41 4.67 -14.24
N VAL A 149 13.40 4.39 -15.08
CA VAL A 149 14.81 4.69 -14.79
C VAL A 149 15.09 6.19 -14.73
N ALA A 150 14.57 6.95 -15.70
CA ALA A 150 14.78 8.39 -15.76
C ALA A 150 14.02 9.12 -14.63
N TYR A 151 12.80 8.69 -14.34
CA TYR A 151 12.03 9.20 -13.19
C TYR A 151 12.73 8.92 -11.86
N ALA A 152 13.31 7.72 -11.69
CA ALA A 152 14.10 7.40 -10.52
C ALA A 152 15.33 8.32 -10.38
N ALA A 153 16.03 8.56 -11.49
CA ALA A 153 17.21 9.40 -11.52
C ALA A 153 16.91 10.89 -11.24
N SER A 154 15.70 11.38 -11.54
CA SER A 154 15.28 12.75 -11.22
C SER A 154 14.93 12.96 -9.74
N GLY A 155 14.90 11.89 -8.93
CA GLY A 155 14.37 11.95 -7.57
C GLY A 155 12.83 12.01 -7.53
N GLY A 156 12.18 11.65 -8.64
CA GLY A 156 10.73 11.55 -8.78
C GLY A 156 10.02 12.86 -9.11
N ASP A 157 10.75 13.96 -9.38
CA ASP A 157 10.20 15.28 -9.73
C ASP A 157 9.05 15.76 -8.81
N LEU A 158 9.07 15.30 -7.56
CA LEU A 158 8.09 15.63 -6.53
C LEU A 158 8.65 16.72 -5.61
N PRO A 159 7.78 17.55 -5.01
CA PRO A 159 8.21 18.56 -4.05
C PRO A 159 9.08 17.95 -2.94
N THR A 160 10.16 18.64 -2.60
CA THR A 160 11.04 18.25 -1.48
C THR A 160 10.75 19.04 -0.21
N GLN A 161 9.98 20.13 -0.31
CA GLN A 161 9.57 20.96 0.81
C GLN A 161 8.26 20.43 1.43
N PRO A 162 8.20 20.21 2.76
CA PRO A 162 7.04 19.61 3.42
C PRO A 162 5.71 20.30 3.12
N ASP A 163 5.65 21.63 3.23
CA ASP A 163 4.39 22.38 3.05
C ASP A 163 3.80 22.22 1.66
N GLN A 164 4.65 22.23 0.63
CA GLN A 164 4.21 21.99 -0.74
C GLN A 164 3.80 20.53 -0.92
N TYR A 165 4.57 19.60 -0.36
CA TYR A 165 4.31 18.18 -0.47
C TYR A 165 2.97 17.77 0.14
N TYR A 166 2.70 18.21 1.37
CA TYR A 166 1.46 17.87 2.06
C TYR A 166 0.25 18.50 1.40
N LYS A 167 0.42 19.65 0.75
CA LYS A 167 -0.65 20.30 -0.01
C LYS A 167 -0.95 19.61 -1.33
N SER A 168 0.06 19.15 -2.07
CA SER A 168 -0.13 18.73 -3.47
C SER A 168 -0.01 17.22 -3.70
N VAL A 169 0.69 16.47 -2.84
CA VAL A 169 1.00 15.06 -3.05
C VAL A 169 0.29 14.16 -2.04
N PHE A 170 0.51 14.38 -0.76
CA PHE A 170 -0.08 13.54 0.29
C PHE A 170 -0.22 14.31 1.59
N ASP A 171 -1.46 14.60 2.00
CA ASP A 171 -1.76 15.32 3.24
C ASP A 171 -1.58 14.40 4.46
N ALA A 172 -0.33 14.14 4.81
CA ALA A 172 0.05 13.35 5.97
C ALA A 172 -0.43 13.97 7.30
N GLN A 173 -0.71 15.29 7.31
CA GLN A 173 -1.17 16.00 8.50
C GLN A 173 -2.64 15.68 8.80
N SER A 174 -3.45 15.41 7.78
CA SER A 174 -4.84 14.96 7.95
C SER A 174 -4.98 13.58 8.61
N LEU A 175 -3.91 12.78 8.61
CA LEU A 175 -3.89 11.44 9.20
C LEU A 175 -3.59 11.44 10.70
N THR A 176 -3.51 12.61 11.35
CA THR A 176 -3.32 12.69 12.80
C THR A 176 -4.49 12.03 13.49
N GLY A 177 -4.23 10.89 14.12
CA GLY A 177 -5.23 10.02 14.71
C GLY A 177 -6.29 10.79 15.49
N SER A 178 -7.54 10.64 15.08
CA SER A 178 -8.69 10.85 15.96
C SER A 178 -8.39 10.04 17.23
N LYS A 179 -8.09 10.76 18.32
CA LYS A 179 -8.09 10.17 19.66
C LYS A 179 -9.49 9.69 20.02
#